data_AF-A0A7J0FSL2-F1
#
_entry.id   AF-A0A7J0FSL2-F1
#
_cell.length_a   1.000
_cell.length_b   1.000
_cell.length_c   1.000
_cell.angle_alpha   90.00
_cell.angle_beta   90.00
_cell.angle_gamma   90.00
#
_symmetry.space_group_name_H-M   'P 1'
#
loop_
_entity.id
_entity.type
_entity.pdbx_description
1 polymer ?
#
loop_
_entity_poly.entity_id
_entity_poly.type
_entity_poly.pdbx_seq_one_letter_code
_entity_poly.pdbx_strand_id
1 'polypeptide(L)'
;MGNSSKEITGPVTASEVLKNNPNHVLSKPCSQGVVRRILILSPDSELKRGTIYFLIPSSSLSEKKRSSENPKKSSKRVKKCGDSPISDSDRYLTEILSEKKVSLRDHRSRHVGVWRPHLQSISED
;
A
#
# COMPACT_ATOMS: atom_id res chain seq x y z
N MET A 1 16.81 -24.02 -2.63
CA MET A 1 17.58 -22.77 -2.45
C MET A 1 17.31 -22.25 -1.04
N GLY A 2 18.32 -22.20 -0.19
CA GLY A 2 18.16 -21.71 1.19
C GLY A 2 17.88 -20.20 1.18
N ASN A 3 16.89 -19.76 1.96
CA ASN A 3 16.62 -18.35 2.17
C ASN A 3 17.76 -17.77 3.03
N SER A 4 18.66 -17.00 2.42
CA SER A 4 19.74 -16.33 3.15
C SER A 4 19.19 -15.08 3.85
N SER A 5 19.14 -15.08 5.18
CA SER A 5 18.89 -13.87 5.96
C SER A 5 20.17 -13.07 6.12
N LYS A 6 20.16 -11.78 5.76
CA LYS A 6 21.29 -10.87 5.99
C LYS A 6 21.06 -10.12 7.30
N GLU A 7 21.85 -10.44 8.33
CA GLU A 7 21.87 -9.66 9.57
C GLU A 7 22.64 -8.35 9.34
N ILE A 8 22.13 -7.25 9.89
CA ILE A 8 22.77 -5.94 9.81
C ILE A 8 23.04 -5.45 11.23
N THR A 9 24.31 -5.27 11.57
CA THR A 9 24.76 -4.80 12.88
C THR A 9 25.10 -3.30 12.79
N GLY A 10 24.50 -2.50 13.68
CA GLY A 10 24.74 -1.06 13.77
C GLY A 10 23.60 -0.19 13.21
N PRO A 11 23.79 1.14 13.20
CA PRO A 11 22.82 2.08 12.61
C PRO A 11 22.71 1.83 11.10
N VAL A 12 21.48 1.74 10.59
CA VAL A 12 21.22 1.53 9.17
C VAL A 12 20.42 2.71 8.66
N THR A 13 20.83 3.28 7.54
CA THR A 13 20.06 4.36 6.88
C THR A 13 19.15 3.78 5.81
N ALA A 14 18.04 4.48 5.53
CA ALA A 14 17.15 4.08 4.43
C ALA A 14 17.89 4.06 3.09
N SER A 15 18.81 5.00 2.85
CA SER A 15 19.67 5.06 1.66
C SER A 15 20.44 3.76 1.44
N GLU A 16 21.03 3.18 2.49
CA GLU A 16 21.79 1.94 2.39
C GLU A 16 20.92 0.75 1.95
N VAL A 17 19.68 0.68 2.45
CA VAL A 17 18.71 -0.33 2.00
C VAL A 17 18.31 -0.09 0.54
N LEU A 18 18.04 1.16 0.17
CA LEU A 18 17.61 1.54 -1.18
C LEU A 18 18.69 1.37 -2.25
N LYS A 19 19.98 1.50 -1.90
CA LYS A 19 21.10 1.23 -2.83
C LYS A 19 21.06 -0.20 -3.38
N ASN A 20 20.62 -1.15 -2.58
CA ASN A 20 20.48 -2.55 -2.98
C ASN A 20 19.10 -2.86 -3.62
N ASN A 21 18.17 -1.90 -3.56
CA ASN A 21 16.78 -2.07 -4.00
C ASN A 21 16.37 -0.87 -4.88
N PRO A 22 16.87 -0.78 -6.13
CA PRO A 22 16.54 0.31 -7.03
C PRO A 22 15.03 0.34 -7.33
N ASN A 23 14.49 1.52 -7.66
CA ASN A 23 13.06 1.75 -7.94
C ASN A 23 12.10 1.40 -6.79
N HIS A 24 12.61 1.34 -5.56
CA HIS A 24 11.81 1.18 -4.36
C HIS A 24 11.90 2.41 -3.46
N VAL A 25 10.92 2.52 -2.57
CA VAL A 25 10.84 3.51 -1.50
C VAL A 25 10.63 2.77 -0.18
N LEU A 26 11.22 3.28 0.90
CA LEU A 26 11.00 2.75 2.24
C LEU A 26 9.85 3.50 2.93
N SER A 27 8.95 2.76 3.55
CA SER A 27 7.87 3.33 4.36
C SER A 27 7.74 2.64 5.71
N LYS A 28 7.07 3.31 6.64
CA LYS A 28 6.67 2.72 7.93
C LYS A 28 5.20 3.03 8.24
N PRO A 29 4.50 2.16 8.98
CA PRO A 29 3.15 2.46 9.42
C PRO A 29 3.16 3.62 10.42
N CYS A 30 2.19 4.53 10.33
CA CYS A 30 1.96 5.55 11.35
C CYS A 30 0.54 5.46 11.92
N SER A 31 0.44 5.46 13.25
CA SER A 31 -0.83 5.42 13.97
C SER A 31 -1.37 6.83 14.16
N GLN A 32 -1.88 7.46 13.10
CA GLN A 32 -2.65 8.71 13.23
C GLN A 32 -4.15 8.41 13.22
N GLY A 33 -4.68 7.99 14.37
CA GLY A 33 -6.10 7.78 14.60
C GLY A 33 -6.68 6.54 13.91
N VAL A 34 -7.95 6.64 13.48
CA VAL A 34 -8.73 5.52 12.90
C VAL A 34 -8.28 5.16 11.47
N VAL A 35 -7.50 6.03 10.81
CA VAL A 35 -7.02 5.82 9.44
C VAL A 35 -5.61 5.25 9.46
N ARG A 36 -5.42 4.05 8.89
CA ARG A 36 -4.10 3.47 8.66
C ARG A 36 -3.41 4.25 7.54
N ARG A 37 -2.32 4.96 7.87
CA ARG A 37 -1.49 5.68 6.90
C ARG A 37 -0.06 5.16 6.97
N ILE A 38 0.64 5.26 5.85
CA ILE A 38 2.08 4.99 5.76
C ILE A 38 2.83 6.31 5.69
N LEU A 39 4.01 6.35 6.28
CA LEU A 39 4.96 7.44 6.15
C LEU A 39 6.12 6.97 5.27
N ILE A 40 6.33 7.66 4.15
CA ILE A 40 7.53 7.48 3.30
C ILE A 40 8.72 8.15 4.02
N LEU A 41 9.83 7.43 4.12
CA LEU A 41 11.04 7.93 4.77
C LEU A 41 11.94 8.68 3.79
N SER A 42 12.71 9.64 4.31
CA SER A 42 13.83 10.23 3.57
C SER A 42 14.98 9.22 3.46
N PRO A 43 15.85 9.33 2.44
CA PRO A 43 17.04 8.48 2.32
C PRO A 43 17.97 8.55 3.54
N ASP A 44 18.04 9.72 4.17
CA ASP A 44 18.91 9.95 5.34
C ASP A 44 18.28 9.50 6.66
N SER A 45 17.05 8.97 6.63
CA SER A 45 16.38 8.47 7.83
C SER A 45 17.08 7.20 8.35
N GLU A 46 17.42 7.20 9.64
CA GLU A 46 17.90 6.01 10.33
C GLU A 46 16.76 5.04 10.66
N LEU A 47 17.02 3.75 10.45
CA LEU A 47 16.11 2.66 10.72
C LEU A 47 16.31 2.15 12.14
N LYS A 48 15.21 2.12 12.89
CA LYS A 48 15.22 1.70 14.29
C LYS A 48 14.98 0.22 14.39
N ARG A 49 15.81 -0.47 15.18
CA ARG A 49 15.59 -1.85 15.56
C ARG A 49 14.21 -2.01 16.22
N GLY A 50 13.51 -3.09 15.90
CA GLY A 50 12.16 -3.38 16.40
C GLY A 50 11.05 -2.61 15.69
N THR A 51 11.36 -1.72 14.74
CA THR A 51 10.36 -1.12 13.85
C THR A 51 10.35 -1.87 12.52
N ILE A 52 9.15 -2.11 12.00
CA ILE A 52 8.97 -2.77 10.69
C ILE A 52 8.86 -1.70 9.62
N TYR A 53 9.60 -1.89 8.54
CA TYR A 53 9.64 -1.04 7.37
C TYR A 53 9.24 -1.84 6.14
N PHE A 54 8.56 -1.19 5.19
CA PHE A 54 8.10 -1.79 3.94
C PHE A 54 8.84 -1.17 2.76
N LEU A 55 9.46 -2.02 1.95
CA LEU A 55 9.90 -1.67 0.59
C LEU A 55 8.66 -1.68 -0.31
N ILE A 56 8.38 -0.54 -0.93
CA ILE A 56 7.26 -0.35 -1.84
C ILE A 56 7.84 0.06 -3.20
N PRO A 57 7.46 -0.60 -4.32
CA PRO A 57 7.85 -0.14 -5.64
C PRO A 57 7.41 1.31 -5.86
N SER A 58 8.29 2.15 -6.40
CA SER A 58 7.99 3.55 -6.66
C SER A 58 6.78 3.74 -7.58
N SER A 59 6.50 2.77 -8.46
CA SER A 59 5.33 2.75 -9.34
C SER A 59 3.99 2.56 -8.62
N SER A 60 4.00 1.96 -7.42
CA SER A 60 2.80 1.77 -6.61
C SER A 60 2.36 3.04 -5.88
N LEU A 61 3.27 4.01 -5.78
CA LEU A 61 2.96 5.33 -5.26
C LEU A 61 2.38 6.11 -6.43
N SER A 62 1.06 6.32 -6.44
CA SER A 62 0.44 7.21 -7.41
C SER A 62 1.19 8.54 -7.35
N GLU A 63 1.78 8.98 -8.46
CA GLU A 63 2.27 10.34 -8.61
C GLU A 63 1.06 11.26 -8.48
N LYS A 64 0.67 11.57 -7.24
CA LYS A 64 -0.08 12.79 -6.99
C LYS A 64 0.89 13.88 -7.38
N LYS A 65 0.80 14.26 -8.66
CA LYS A 65 1.44 15.43 -9.22
C LYS A 65 1.34 16.49 -8.15
N ARG A 66 2.50 16.98 -7.73
CA ARG A 66 2.60 18.18 -6.90
C ARG A 66 1.98 19.30 -7.74
N SER A 67 0.67 19.48 -7.67
CA SER A 67 0.00 20.69 -8.14
C SER A 67 0.22 21.75 -7.07
N SER A 68 1.46 22.19 -6.93
CA SER A 68 1.75 23.51 -6.40
C SER A 68 1.36 24.51 -7.50
N GLU A 69 0.09 24.94 -7.49
CA GLU A 69 -0.35 26.24 -7.97
C GLU A 69 -1.87 26.33 -7.83
N ASN A 70 -2.33 27.11 -6.84
CA ASN A 70 -3.67 27.67 -6.88
C ASN A 70 -3.73 28.65 -8.07
N PRO A 71 -4.79 28.57 -8.89
CA PRO A 71 -5.55 29.78 -9.10
C PRO A 71 -7.06 29.56 -8.88
N LYS A 72 -7.64 30.51 -8.15
CA LYS A 72 -9.08 30.67 -7.95
C LYS A 72 -9.79 30.86 -9.30
N LYS A 73 -10.92 30.19 -9.54
CA LYS A 73 -12.23 30.83 -9.86
C LYS A 73 -13.31 29.84 -10.34
N SER A 74 -14.45 29.93 -9.64
CA SER A 74 -15.83 30.00 -10.14
C SER A 74 -16.42 28.91 -11.06
N SER A 75 -17.50 28.32 -10.52
CA SER A 75 -18.85 28.28 -11.13
C SER A 75 -19.17 27.29 -12.26
N LYS A 76 -20.33 26.65 -12.07
CA LYS A 76 -21.28 26.04 -13.04
C LYS A 76 -21.03 24.60 -13.50
N ARG A 77 -21.74 23.71 -12.80
CA ARG A 77 -22.82 22.84 -13.32
C ARG A 77 -22.79 22.41 -14.81
N VAL A 78 -23.01 21.09 -14.95
CA VAL A 78 -23.62 20.31 -16.06
C VAL A 78 -22.73 19.93 -17.27
N LYS A 79 -22.46 18.64 -17.47
CA LYS A 79 -23.14 17.73 -18.43
C LYS A 79 -22.30 16.46 -18.68
N LYS A 80 -23.05 15.39 -18.98
CA LYS A 80 -22.65 14.03 -19.35
C LYS A 80 -21.98 13.98 -20.75
N CYS A 81 -21.41 12.80 -21.05
CA CYS A 81 -20.80 12.30 -22.30
C CYS A 81 -19.27 12.48 -22.31
N GLY A 82 -18.41 11.52 -22.66
CA GLY A 82 -18.53 10.16 -23.17
C GLY A 82 -17.10 9.63 -23.42
N ASP A 83 -16.93 8.31 -23.45
CA ASP A 83 -15.82 7.52 -24.01
C ASP A 83 -14.38 8.04 -23.85
N SER A 84 -13.83 7.87 -22.66
CA SER A 84 -12.39 7.58 -22.50
C SER A 84 -12.21 6.06 -22.50
N PRO A 85 -11.19 5.47 -23.17
CA PRO A 85 -10.93 4.04 -23.06
C PRO A 85 -10.64 3.75 -21.60
N ILE A 86 -11.60 3.11 -20.95
CA ILE A 86 -11.49 2.64 -19.57
C ILE A 86 -10.28 1.71 -19.57
N SER A 87 -9.23 2.11 -18.86
CA SER A 87 -8.09 1.22 -18.62
C SER A 87 -8.63 -0.05 -17.98
N ASP A 88 -8.17 -1.22 -18.43
CA ASP A 88 -8.63 -2.54 -17.91
C ASP A 88 -8.56 -2.59 -16.37
N SER A 89 -7.60 -1.84 -15.80
CA SER A 89 -7.43 -1.60 -14.37
C SER A 89 -8.65 -0.97 -13.69
N ASP A 90 -9.28 0.03 -14.30
CA ASP A 90 -10.44 0.72 -13.73
C ASP A 90 -11.69 -0.16 -13.77
N ARG A 91 -11.81 -1.01 -14.79
CA ARG A 91 -12.86 -2.02 -14.87
C ARG A 91 -12.70 -3.06 -13.77
N TYR A 92 -11.50 -3.56 -13.57
CA TYR A 92 -11.17 -4.51 -12.49
C TYR A 92 -11.44 -3.90 -11.08
N LEU A 93 -11.04 -2.64 -10.86
CA LEU A 93 -11.35 -1.94 -9.61
C LEU A 93 -12.85 -1.76 -9.40
N THR A 94 -13.61 -1.49 -10.46
CA THR A 94 -15.06 -1.35 -10.39
C THR A 94 -15.74 -2.68 -10.09
N GLU A 95 -15.30 -3.77 -10.72
CA GLU A 95 -15.78 -5.13 -10.46
C GLU A 95 -15.53 -5.52 -8.99
N ILE A 96 -14.31 -5.34 -8.46
CA ILE A 96 -13.97 -5.60 -7.05
C ILE A 96 -14.85 -4.78 -6.08
N LEU A 97 -15.08 -3.50 -6.37
CA LEU A 97 -15.85 -2.61 -5.49
C LEU A 97 -17.35 -2.90 -5.54
N SER A 98 -17.86 -3.32 -6.70
CA SER A 98 -19.28 -3.63 -6.90
C SER A 98 -19.70 -4.96 -6.28
N GLU A 99 -18.80 -5.96 -6.26
CA GLU A 99 -19.04 -7.27 -5.65
C GLU A 99 -19.29 -7.18 -4.13
N LYS A 100 -18.82 -6.12 -3.48
CA LYS A 100 -18.93 -5.92 -2.03
C LYS A 100 -20.20 -5.20 -1.56
N LYS A 101 -21.16 -4.92 -2.45
CA LYS A 101 -22.40 -4.17 -2.13
C LYS A 101 -23.67 -5.01 -2.06
N VAL A 102 -23.57 -6.33 -1.90
CA VAL A 102 -24.72 -7.19 -1.59
C VAL A 102 -24.59 -7.75 -0.18
N SER A 103 -25.22 -7.05 0.77
CA SER A 103 -26.02 -7.58 1.88
C SER A 103 -25.93 -6.64 3.08
N LEU A 104 -26.86 -5.68 3.11
CA LEU A 104 -27.28 -4.99 4.32
C LEU A 104 -28.17 -5.92 5.17
N ARG A 105 -27.71 -7.10 5.57
CA ARG A 105 -28.33 -7.86 6.67
C ARG A 105 -27.28 -8.72 7.36
N ASP A 106 -27.25 -8.54 8.69
CA ASP A 106 -26.66 -9.42 9.70
C ASP A 106 -25.20 -9.14 10.12
N HIS A 107 -25.07 -8.18 11.05
CA HIS A 107 -23.87 -7.99 11.85
C HIS A 107 -24.15 -8.25 13.34
N ARG A 108 -24.47 -9.49 13.70
CA ARG A 108 -24.21 -10.01 15.05
C ARG A 108 -23.70 -11.45 15.03
N SER A 109 -22.51 -11.65 14.48
CA SER A 109 -21.63 -12.72 14.97
C SER A 109 -20.17 -12.31 14.83
N ARG A 110 -19.58 -11.94 15.97
CA ARG A 110 -18.13 -11.79 16.14
C ARG A 110 -17.52 -13.18 16.33
N HIS A 111 -17.56 -14.01 15.31
CA HIS A 111 -16.58 -15.08 15.19
C HIS A 111 -15.42 -14.51 14.39
N VAL A 112 -14.37 -14.12 15.11
CA VAL A 112 -13.05 -13.90 14.52
C VAL A 112 -12.68 -15.22 13.87
N GLY A 113 -12.91 -15.32 12.56
CA GLY A 113 -12.46 -16.47 11.79
C GLY A 113 -10.96 -16.60 12.03
N VAL A 114 -10.57 -17.67 12.72
CA VAL A 114 -9.15 -18.02 12.86
C VAL A 114 -8.63 -18.16 11.43
N TRP A 115 -7.64 -17.36 11.07
CA TRP A 115 -7.00 -17.49 9.76
C TRP A 115 -6.42 -18.90 9.67
N ARG A 116 -7.04 -19.75 8.84
CA ARG A 116 -6.61 -21.12 8.57
C ARG A 116 -6.08 -21.18 7.14
N PRO A 117 -4.79 -20.93 6.91
CA PRO A 117 -4.24 -21.08 5.57
C PRO A 117 -4.34 -22.55 5.15
N HIS A 118 -4.68 -22.78 3.88
CA HIS A 118 -4.66 -24.12 3.27
C HIS A 118 -3.22 -24.53 2.96
N LEU A 119 -2.37 -24.67 3.98
CA LEU A 119 -1.01 -25.14 3.80
C LEU A 119 -1.03 -26.64 3.52
N GLN A 120 -0.46 -27.03 2.38
CA GLN A 120 -0.09 -28.42 2.12
C GLN A 120 1.05 -28.77 3.07
N SER A 121 0.96 -29.92 3.75
CA SER A 121 2.03 -30.39 4.63
C SER A 121 3.30 -30.62 3.81
N ILE A 122 4.43 -30.11 4.28
CA ILE A 122 5.74 -30.47 3.75
C ILE A 122 6.35 -31.56 4.64
N SER A 123 7.03 -32.54 4.06
CA SER A 123 7.83 -33.53 4.78
C SER A 123 9.22 -32.96 5.06
N GLU A 124 9.73 -33.17 6.28
CA GLU A 124 11.13 -32.93 6.62
C GLU A 124 11.96 -34.16 6.22
N ASP A 125 13.13 -33.92 5.60
CA ASP A 125 14.17 -34.91 5.24
C ASP A 125 15.49 -34.49 5.91
#